data_AF-A0A268EI93-F1
#
_entry.id   AF-A0A268EI93-F1
#
_cell.length_a   1.000
_cell.length_b   1.000
_cell.length_c   1.000
_cell.angle_alpha   90.00
_cell.angle_beta   90.00
_cell.angle_gamma   90.00
#
_symmetry.space_group_name_H-M   'P 1'
#
loop_
_entity.id
_entity.type
_entity.pdbx_description
1 polymer ?
#
loop_
_entity_poly.entity_id
_entity_poly.type
_entity_poly.pdbx_seq_one_letter_code
_entity_poly.pdbx_strand_id
1 'polypeptide(L)'
;MANLFGLSIDELDYLIHLIEKNQKRSEYSSLYSKIKGARARESLHEDSSISWFFNPRNFSTPMSGLLRISNEVKERTIRDVIYSVSDGSSVDNRIVNSIHRSGRTYMQELLDMTPNEIMLLRNFGVGSQKRLALLLWTLQNNHT
;
A
#
# COMPACT_ATOMS: atom_id res chain seq x y z
N MET A 1 17.05 8.42 10.61
CA MET A 1 17.12 7.88 11.99
C MET A 1 17.06 6.36 11.87
N ALA A 2 18.10 5.64 12.28
CA ALA A 2 18.07 4.18 12.30
C ALA A 2 17.23 3.74 13.51
N ASN A 3 16.04 3.18 13.26
CA ASN A 3 15.20 2.59 14.30
C ASN A 3 15.91 1.31 14.82
N LEU A 4 15.77 0.99 16.11
CA LEU A 4 16.60 0.01 16.85
C LEU A 4 16.65 -1.43 16.27
N PHE A 5 15.89 -1.72 15.20
CA PHE A 5 15.85 -3.03 14.54
C PHE A 5 15.79 -3.00 13.00
N GLY A 6 15.45 -1.88 12.35
CA GLY A 6 15.36 -1.82 10.88
C GLY A 6 14.38 -2.80 10.23
N LEU A 7 13.42 -3.36 10.98
CA LEU A 7 12.45 -4.36 10.54
C LEU A 7 11.13 -3.71 10.11
N SER A 8 10.51 -4.28 9.07
CA SER A 8 9.15 -3.97 8.60
C SER A 8 8.07 -4.48 9.57
N ILE A 9 6.83 -3.97 9.43
CA ILE A 9 5.68 -4.41 10.25
C ILE A 9 5.43 -5.91 10.11
N ASP A 10 5.53 -6.47 8.90
CA ASP A 10 5.36 -7.91 8.66
C ASP A 10 6.44 -8.74 9.38
N GLU A 11 7.69 -8.27 9.38
CA GLU A 11 8.79 -8.90 10.12
C GLU A 11 8.59 -8.80 11.64
N LEU A 12 8.06 -7.67 12.13
CA LEU A 12 7.71 -7.50 13.54
C LEU A 12 6.54 -8.41 13.96
N ASP A 13 5.52 -8.55 13.13
CA ASP A 13 4.37 -9.43 13.35
C ASP A 13 4.78 -10.91 13.35
N TYR A 14 5.66 -11.30 12.42
CA TYR A 14 6.24 -12.63 12.37
C TYR A 14 7.03 -12.95 13.65
N LEU A 15 7.85 -12.02 14.15
CA LEU A 15 8.60 -12.21 15.39
C LEU A 15 7.70 -12.30 16.62
N ILE A 16 6.64 -11.50 16.70
CA ILE A 16 5.63 -11.60 17.77
C ILE A 16 5.00 -12.99 17.75
N HIS A 17 4.58 -13.46 16.58
CA HIS A 17 4.00 -14.80 16.43
C HIS A 17 4.96 -15.91 16.86
N LEU A 18 6.24 -15.83 16.49
CA LEU A 18 7.25 -16.81 16.90
C LEU A 18 7.48 -16.84 18.42
N ILE A 19 7.48 -15.68 19.07
CA ILE A 19 7.62 -15.58 20.53
C ILE A 19 6.38 -16.13 21.22
N GLU A 20 5.19 -15.78 20.73
CA GLU A 20 3.90 -16.29 21.22
C GLU A 20 3.70 -17.77 20.98
N LYS A 21 4.39 -18.39 20.02
CA LYS A 21 4.37 -19.84 19.83
C LYS A 21 5.30 -20.57 20.81
N ASN A 22 6.32 -19.89 21.34
CA ASN A 22 7.33 -20.43 22.25
C ASN A 22 7.05 -20.10 23.73
N GLN A 23 5.77 -20.02 24.15
CA GLN A 23 5.21 -19.47 25.41
C GLN A 23 5.81 -19.89 26.78
N LYS A 24 6.93 -20.60 26.84
CA LYS A 24 7.43 -21.23 28.08
C LYS A 24 8.70 -20.62 28.66
N ARG A 25 9.27 -19.55 28.09
CA ARG A 25 10.51 -18.95 28.60
C ARG A 25 10.31 -17.50 29.03
N SER A 26 10.45 -17.25 30.33
CA SER A 26 10.49 -15.91 30.94
C SER A 26 11.54 -14.99 30.30
N GLU A 27 12.57 -15.60 29.72
CA GLU A 27 13.67 -15.00 28.95
C GLU A 27 13.18 -14.10 27.80
N TYR A 28 12.05 -14.42 27.18
CA TYR A 28 11.53 -13.66 26.03
C TYR A 28 10.57 -12.54 26.41
N SER A 29 10.19 -12.38 27.68
CA SER A 29 9.23 -11.35 28.12
C SER A 29 9.71 -9.92 27.82
N SER A 30 11.00 -9.66 28.05
CA SER A 30 11.63 -8.37 27.73
C SER A 30 11.73 -8.13 26.23
N LEU A 31 12.09 -9.16 25.45
CA LEU A 31 12.16 -9.10 23.99
C LEU A 31 10.77 -8.85 23.37
N TYR A 32 9.77 -9.58 23.84
CA TYR A 32 8.37 -9.44 23.44
C TYR A 32 7.86 -8.02 23.66
N SER A 33 8.12 -7.45 24.84
CA SER A 33 7.74 -6.06 25.16
C SER A 33 8.44 -5.04 24.26
N LYS A 34 9.72 -5.25 23.94
CA LYS A 34 10.48 -4.39 23.01
C LYS A 34 9.94 -4.46 21.58
N ILE A 35 9.62 -5.66 21.08
CA ILE A 35 9.08 -5.86 19.73
C ILE A 35 7.66 -5.31 19.62
N LYS A 36 6.79 -5.56 20.61
CA LYS A 36 5.46 -4.93 20.66
C LYS A 36 5.54 -3.40 20.71
N GLY A 37 6.50 -2.85 21.46
CA GLY A 37 6.75 -1.41 21.49
C GLY A 37 7.26 -0.85 20.15
N ALA A 38 8.15 -1.58 19.46
CA ALA A 38 8.61 -1.21 18.12
C ALA A 38 7.47 -1.24 17.10
N ARG A 39 6.67 -2.32 17.11
CA ARG A 39 5.45 -2.44 16.30
C ARG A 39 4.45 -1.32 16.59
N ALA A 40 4.21 -0.97 17.85
CA ALA A 40 3.29 0.10 18.20
C ALA A 40 3.78 1.47 17.68
N ARG A 41 5.09 1.73 17.70
CA ARG A 41 5.68 2.95 17.13
C ARG A 41 5.62 2.97 15.59
N GLU A 42 5.91 1.85 14.95
CA GLU A 42 5.74 1.74 13.48
C GLU A 42 4.27 1.86 13.07
N SER A 43 3.35 1.31 13.86
CA SER A 43 1.90 1.44 13.65
C SER A 43 1.39 2.87 13.88
N LEU A 44 1.98 3.63 14.81
CA LEU A 44 1.72 5.07 14.98
C LEU A 44 2.18 5.93 13.78
N HIS A 45 3.05 5.37 12.93
CA HIS A 45 3.52 5.98 11.69
C HIS A 45 2.94 5.29 10.44
N GLU A 46 1.98 4.37 10.62
CA GLU A 46 1.33 3.69 9.52
C GLU A 46 0.36 4.65 8.84
N ASP A 47 0.82 5.25 7.74
CA ASP A 47 0.00 6.10 6.90
C ASP A 47 -1.13 5.27 6.30
N SER A 48 -2.32 5.36 6.90
CA SER A 48 -3.52 4.62 6.47
C SER A 48 -3.89 4.90 5.01
N SER A 49 -3.47 6.04 4.46
CA SER A 49 -3.71 6.37 3.05
C SER A 49 -2.91 5.50 2.08
N ILE A 50 -1.88 4.82 2.58
CA ILE A 50 -0.95 4.01 1.80
C ILE A 50 -0.91 2.56 2.29
N SER A 51 -1.03 2.31 3.59
CA SER A 51 -0.77 1.00 4.21
C SER A 51 -1.65 -0.13 3.67
N TRP A 52 -2.90 0.19 3.29
CA TRP A 52 -3.82 -0.77 2.66
C TRP A 52 -3.24 -1.42 1.40
N PHE A 53 -2.41 -0.69 0.64
CA PHE A 53 -1.81 -1.19 -0.60
C PHE A 53 -0.69 -2.20 -0.34
N PHE A 54 -0.03 -2.11 0.81
CA PHE A 54 1.10 -2.97 1.18
C PHE A 54 0.72 -4.10 2.14
N ASN A 55 -0.53 -4.14 2.61
CA ASN A 55 -0.99 -5.19 3.52
C ASN A 55 -1.09 -6.55 2.78
N PRO A 56 -0.39 -7.61 3.23
CA PRO A 56 -0.40 -8.92 2.56
C PRO A 56 -1.79 -9.53 2.42
N ARG A 57 -2.73 -9.17 3.30
CA ARG A 57 -4.13 -9.65 3.23
C ARG A 57 -4.88 -9.12 2.00
N ASN A 58 -4.42 -8.01 1.43
CA ASN A 58 -5.05 -7.34 0.30
C ASN A 58 -4.46 -7.76 -1.05
N PHE A 59 -3.36 -8.52 -1.06
CA PHE A 59 -2.60 -8.85 -2.28
C PHE A 59 -3.36 -9.69 -3.31
N SER A 60 -4.41 -10.40 -2.89
CA SER A 60 -5.30 -11.17 -3.76
C SER A 60 -6.65 -10.49 -3.99
N THR A 61 -6.90 -9.32 -3.41
CA THR A 61 -8.17 -8.61 -3.52
C THR A 61 -8.04 -7.51 -4.58
N PRO A 62 -8.94 -7.46 -5.59
CA PRO A 62 -8.96 -6.35 -6.54
C PRO A 62 -9.11 -5.01 -5.81
N MET A 63 -8.43 -3.97 -6.27
CA MET A 63 -8.51 -2.64 -5.66
C MET A 63 -9.95 -2.08 -5.64
N SER A 64 -10.81 -2.47 -6.57
CA SER A 64 -12.25 -2.17 -6.60
C SER A 64 -13.03 -2.75 -5.40
N GLY A 65 -12.52 -3.81 -4.77
CA GLY A 65 -13.06 -4.37 -3.52
C GLY A 65 -12.47 -3.73 -2.25
N LEU A 66 -11.38 -2.98 -2.39
CA LEU A 66 -10.68 -2.31 -1.28
C LEU A 66 -11.08 -0.83 -1.18
N LEU A 67 -11.41 -0.21 -2.31
CA LEU A 67 -11.68 1.22 -2.44
C LEU A 67 -13.09 1.48 -2.93
N ARG A 68 -13.72 2.53 -2.38
CA ARG A 68 -15.03 3.02 -2.82
C ARG A 68 -14.86 4.24 -3.73
N ILE A 69 -14.63 3.98 -5.02
CA ILE A 69 -14.53 5.02 -6.06
C ILE A 69 -15.83 5.04 -6.88
N SER A 70 -16.32 6.24 -7.20
CA SER A 70 -17.57 6.44 -7.95
C SER A 70 -17.50 5.86 -9.37
N ASN A 71 -18.65 5.45 -9.92
CA ASN A 71 -18.72 4.88 -11.27
C ASN A 71 -18.31 5.89 -12.34
N GLU A 72 -18.63 7.18 -12.16
CA GLU A 72 -18.18 8.25 -13.05
C GLU A 72 -16.65 8.30 -13.17
N VAL A 73 -15.91 8.15 -12.06
CA VAL A 73 -14.44 8.12 -12.09
C VAL A 73 -13.92 6.84 -12.75
N LYS A 74 -14.59 5.70 -12.54
CA LYS A 74 -14.19 4.39 -13.11
C LYS A 74 -14.23 4.37 -14.64
N GLU A 75 -15.16 5.12 -15.23
CA GLU A 75 -15.33 5.22 -16.69
C GLU A 75 -14.30 6.13 -17.36
N ARG A 76 -13.57 6.95 -16.59
CA ARG A 76 -12.57 7.88 -17.10
C ARG A 76 -11.23 7.21 -17.34
N THR A 77 -10.39 7.84 -18.17
CA THR A 77 -9.03 7.35 -18.41
C THR A 77 -8.15 7.55 -17.18
N ILE A 78 -7.19 6.64 -16.99
CA ILE A 78 -6.24 6.68 -15.86
C ILE A 78 -5.48 8.01 -15.84
N ARG A 79 -5.10 8.52 -17.02
CA ARG A 79 -4.38 9.79 -17.16
C ARG A 79 -5.22 10.97 -16.66
N ASP A 80 -6.46 11.08 -17.13
CA ASP A 80 -7.32 12.22 -16.79
C ASP A 80 -7.63 12.24 -15.29
N VAL A 81 -7.80 11.06 -14.70
CA VAL A 81 -8.09 10.93 -13.27
C VAL A 81 -6.86 11.27 -12.43
N ILE A 82 -5.68 10.69 -12.74
CA ILE A 82 -4.45 10.99 -11.98
C ILE A 82 -4.09 12.47 -12.05
N TYR A 83 -4.25 13.12 -13.21
CA TYR A 83 -3.95 14.55 -13.35
C TYR A 83 -5.06 15.47 -12.85
N SER A 84 -6.25 14.96 -12.54
CA SER A 84 -7.27 15.76 -11.86
C SER A 84 -6.98 15.97 -10.37
N VAL A 85 -6.13 15.14 -9.77
CA VAL A 85 -5.76 15.18 -8.34
C VAL A 85 -4.26 15.39 -8.12
N SER A 86 -3.52 15.80 -9.16
CA SER A 86 -2.07 15.98 -9.10
C SER A 86 -1.58 17.09 -10.02
N ASP A 87 -0.48 17.75 -9.63
CA ASP A 87 0.23 18.76 -10.42
C ASP A 87 1.02 18.19 -11.64
N GLY A 88 0.78 16.93 -12.02
CA GLY A 88 1.39 16.31 -13.21
C GLY A 88 2.88 15.99 -13.07
N SER A 89 3.31 15.55 -11.88
CA SER A 89 4.73 15.29 -11.59
C SER A 89 5.35 14.21 -12.51
N SER A 90 6.69 14.15 -12.55
CA SER A 90 7.42 13.10 -13.28
C SER A 90 7.12 11.68 -12.76
N VAL A 91 6.77 11.56 -11.47
CA VAL A 91 6.35 10.29 -10.86
C VAL A 91 4.98 9.88 -11.36
N ASP A 92 4.04 10.81 -11.50
CA ASP A 92 2.70 10.53 -12.02
C ASP A 92 2.73 10.11 -13.49
N ASN A 93 3.57 10.77 -14.30
CA ASN A 93 3.85 10.34 -15.68
C ASN A 93 4.39 8.90 -15.72
N ARG A 94 5.29 8.54 -14.80
CA ARG A 94 5.82 7.18 -14.70
C ARG A 94 4.72 6.20 -14.34
N ILE A 95 3.82 6.55 -13.42
CA ILE A 95 2.70 5.70 -13.02
C ILE A 95 1.80 5.41 -14.22
N VAL A 96 1.32 6.47 -14.88
CA VAL A 96 0.46 6.37 -16.07
C VAL A 96 1.13 5.53 -17.15
N ASN A 97 2.41 5.79 -17.47
CA ASN A 97 3.11 5.08 -18.53
C ASN A 97 3.34 3.60 -18.21
N SER A 98 3.67 3.25 -16.96
CA SER A 98 3.84 1.85 -16.56
C SER A 98 2.54 1.07 -16.62
N ILE A 99 1.44 1.66 -16.16
CA ILE A 99 0.11 1.03 -16.21
C ILE A 99 -0.36 0.90 -17.67
N HIS A 100 -0.20 1.96 -18.48
CA HIS A 100 -0.57 1.92 -19.90
C HIS A 100 0.20 0.85 -20.68
N ARG A 101 1.49 0.62 -20.38
CA ARG A 101 2.28 -0.47 -20.99
C ARG A 101 1.77 -1.87 -20.63
N SER A 102 0.99 -2.02 -19.56
CA SER A 102 0.32 -3.27 -19.22
C SER A 102 -1.02 -3.47 -19.96
N GLY A 103 -1.37 -2.56 -20.88
CA GLY A 103 -2.60 -2.63 -21.67
C GLY A 103 -3.83 -2.04 -20.95
N ARG A 104 -3.63 -1.22 -19.92
CA ARG A 104 -4.69 -0.63 -19.09
C ARG A 104 -4.82 0.86 -19.40
N THR A 105 -6.02 1.29 -19.78
CA THR A 105 -6.35 2.64 -20.21
C THR A 105 -7.36 3.32 -19.28
N TYR A 106 -8.35 2.57 -18.80
CA TYR A 106 -9.46 3.09 -18.00
C TYR A 106 -9.27 2.80 -16.51
N MET A 107 -9.81 3.66 -15.65
CA MET A 107 -9.71 3.52 -14.20
C MET A 107 -10.31 2.21 -13.69
N GLN A 108 -11.40 1.74 -14.27
CA GLN A 108 -11.97 0.43 -13.95
C GLN A 108 -10.94 -0.69 -14.11
N GLU A 109 -10.20 -0.69 -15.22
CA GLU A 109 -9.21 -1.73 -15.51
C GLU A 109 -8.01 -1.69 -14.55
N LEU A 110 -7.64 -0.49 -14.08
CA LEU A 110 -6.67 -0.32 -13.00
C LEU A 110 -7.22 -0.89 -11.69
N LEU A 111 -8.47 -0.57 -11.34
CA LEU A 111 -9.09 -1.00 -10.08
C LEU A 111 -9.40 -2.50 -10.03
N ASP A 112 -9.52 -3.15 -11.18
CA ASP A 112 -9.65 -4.61 -11.26
C ASP A 112 -8.31 -5.34 -11.02
N MET A 113 -7.19 -4.62 -11.01
CA MET A 113 -5.91 -5.17 -10.57
C MET A 113 -5.84 -5.27 -9.04
N THR A 114 -5.10 -6.25 -8.56
CA THR A 114 -4.69 -6.39 -7.17
C THR A 114 -3.43 -5.57 -6.88
N PRO A 115 -3.17 -5.18 -5.62
CA PRO A 115 -1.91 -4.54 -5.24
C PRO A 115 -0.67 -5.34 -5.65
N ASN A 116 -0.73 -6.67 -5.55
CA ASN A 116 0.38 -7.55 -5.94
C ASN A 116 0.67 -7.48 -7.45
N GLU A 117 -0.36 -7.47 -8.31
CA GLU A 117 -0.17 -7.31 -9.75
C GLU A 117 0.46 -5.96 -10.11
N ILE A 118 0.07 -4.90 -9.40
CA ILE A 118 0.66 -3.57 -9.58
C ILE A 118 2.13 -3.56 -9.16
N MET A 119 2.47 -4.22 -8.04
CA MET A 119 3.86 -4.34 -7.57
C MET A 119 4.77 -5.07 -8.56
N LEU A 120 4.21 -5.96 -9.38
CA LEU A 120 4.92 -6.72 -10.40
C LEU A 120 5.06 -5.96 -11.74
N LEU A 121 4.46 -4.77 -11.88
CA LEU A 121 4.60 -3.97 -13.10
C LEU A 121 6.06 -3.56 -13.34
N ARG A 122 6.50 -3.73 -14.58
CA ARG A 122 7.86 -3.35 -14.98
C ARG A 122 8.07 -1.85 -14.77
N ASN A 123 9.21 -1.50 -14.15
CA ASN A 123 9.61 -0.13 -13.81
C ASN A 123 8.65 0.61 -12.85
N PHE A 124 7.84 -0.12 -12.08
CA PHE A 124 6.92 0.44 -11.10
C PHE A 124 7.51 0.35 -9.68
N GLY A 125 8.51 1.20 -9.40
CA GLY A 125 9.22 1.18 -8.12
C GLY A 125 8.37 1.61 -6.93
N VAL A 126 8.87 1.37 -5.72
CA VAL A 126 8.17 1.64 -4.44
C VAL A 126 7.65 3.07 -4.33
N GLY A 127 8.37 4.07 -4.84
CA GLY A 127 7.90 5.46 -4.87
C GLY A 127 6.64 5.66 -5.71
N SER A 128 6.56 5.01 -6.88
CA SER A 128 5.37 5.01 -7.74
C SER A 128 4.21 4.26 -7.10
N GLN A 129 4.49 3.16 -6.39
CA GLN A 129 3.47 2.39 -5.64
C GLN A 129 2.84 3.22 -4.52
N LYS A 130 3.67 3.85 -3.68
CA LYS A 130 3.21 4.72 -2.59
C LYS A 130 2.41 5.92 -3.14
N ARG A 131 2.89 6.54 -4.21
CA ARG A 131 2.20 7.66 -4.86
C ARG A 131 0.86 7.22 -5.45
N LEU A 132 0.79 6.07 -6.12
CA LEU A 132 -0.47 5.54 -6.62
C LEU A 132 -1.46 5.25 -5.49
N ALA A 133 -1.02 4.58 -4.42
CA ALA A 133 -1.87 4.27 -3.27
C ALA A 133 -2.47 5.55 -2.66
N LEU A 134 -1.65 6.58 -2.47
CA LEU A 134 -2.09 7.89 -1.98
C LEU A 134 -3.09 8.58 -2.92
N LEU A 135 -2.85 8.55 -4.24
CA LEU A 135 -3.77 9.14 -5.22
C LEU A 135 -5.13 8.43 -5.20
N LEU A 136 -5.13 7.10 -5.17
CA LEU A 136 -6.35 6.29 -5.10
C LEU A 136 -7.12 6.52 -3.79
N TRP A 137 -6.42 6.67 -2.67
CA TRP A 137 -7.02 7.03 -1.39
C TRP A 137 -7.64 8.44 -1.41
N THR A 138 -6.93 9.40 -2.02
CA THR A 138 -7.43 10.78 -2.18
C THR A 138 -8.70 10.81 -3.03
N LEU A 139 -8.72 10.05 -4.13
CA LEU A 139 -9.89 9.92 -4.99
C LEU A 139 -11.10 9.35 -4.24
N GLN A 140 -10.91 8.35 -3.38
CA GLN A 140 -11.99 7.83 -2.54
C GLN A 140 -12.60 8.92 -1.65
N ASN A 141 -11.77 9.77 -1.04
CA ASN A 141 -12.24 10.75 -0.05
C ASN A 141 -12.83 12.02 -0.69
N ASN A 142 -12.43 12.38 -1.91
CA ASN A 142 -12.92 13.58 -2.61
C ASN A 142 -14.34 13.44 -3.20
N HIS A 143 -14.94 12.25 -3.14
CA HIS A 143 -16.30 11.98 -3.64
C HIS A 143 -17.29 11.57 -2.53
N THR A 144 -16.97 11.94 -1.28
CA THR A 144 -17.89 11.94 -0.12
C THR A 144 -18.32 13.37 0.18
#